data_AF-A0A497DE99-F1
#
_entry.id   AF-A0A497DE99-F1
#
_cell.length_a   1.000
_cell.length_b   1.000
_cell.length_c   1.000
_cell.angle_alpha   90.00
_cell.angle_beta   90.00
_cell.angle_gamma   90.00
#
_symmetry.space_group_name_H-M   'P 1'
#
loop_
_entity.id
_entity.type
_entity.pdbx_description
1 polymer ?
#
loop_
_entity_poly.entity_id
_entity_poly.type
_entity_poly.pdbx_seq_one_letter_code
_entity_poly.pdbx_strand_id
1 'polypeptide(L)'
;MTGLSLGLAASILLTAFILFELSYDRHFTHVDRICRLNSIWIEGSEKEIMPINLRQAYTELPEQVPGIEATVQIYRGFRRELTLNENRYQGLKLLYADPDFFMVFDLELLEGNPEHALRETNGVILTEKIAHRIFGTTQVTGNALEMEGKTYTVTAVVGDVPPNTHFQLDILMPMAAVDQLLYLEGLEFFTYYLMEKEADHELVREIISRENTKLLQERFGDFGESTFSSGTEMLRRLHLHTVVAWDLTPPGSMKNILIMLLIVVTVMFLALSNFINLY
;
A
#
# COMPACT_ATOMS: atom_id res chain seq x y z
N MET A 1 11.24 -29.96 -32.44
CA MET A 1 11.58 -28.52 -32.26
C MET A 1 10.46 -27.73 -31.57
N THR A 2 9.20 -27.81 -32.03
CA THR A 2 8.08 -26.98 -31.53
C THR A 2 7.69 -27.22 -30.06
N GLY A 3 7.78 -28.46 -29.55
CA GLY A 3 7.43 -28.79 -28.17
C GLY A 3 8.40 -28.23 -27.12
N LEU A 4 9.70 -28.22 -27.42
CA LEU A 4 10.72 -27.67 -26.51
C LEU A 4 10.64 -26.15 -26.44
N SER A 5 10.53 -25.47 -27.58
CA SER A 5 10.44 -24.00 -27.62
C SER A 5 9.20 -23.48 -26.90
N LEU A 6 8.06 -24.17 -27.06
CA LEU A 6 6.82 -23.79 -26.37
C LEU A 6 6.90 -24.05 -24.86
N GLY A 7 7.43 -25.20 -24.44
CA GLY A 7 7.63 -25.52 -23.03
C GLY A 7 8.57 -24.53 -22.34
N LEU A 8 9.69 -24.18 -22.99
CA LEU A 8 10.64 -23.20 -22.47
C LEU A 8 10.02 -21.80 -22.37
N ALA A 9 9.30 -21.34 -23.39
CA ALA A 9 8.64 -20.04 -23.36
C ALA A 9 7.60 -19.96 -22.23
N ALA A 10 6.77 -20.99 -22.06
CA ALA A 10 5.79 -21.06 -20.97
C ALA A 10 6.47 -21.05 -19.59
N SER A 11 7.54 -21.83 -19.41
CA SER A 11 8.30 -21.84 -18.16
C SER A 11 8.91 -20.48 -17.84
N ILE A 12 9.50 -19.78 -18.83
CA ILE A 12 10.07 -18.43 -18.63
C ILE A 12 8.99 -17.44 -18.18
N LEU A 13 7.84 -17.42 -18.85
CA LEU A 13 6.74 -16.51 -18.49
C LEU A 13 6.21 -16.77 -17.07
N LEU A 14 6.01 -18.03 -16.71
CA LEU A 14 5.57 -18.41 -15.37
C LEU A 14 6.63 -18.07 -14.31
N THR A 15 7.91 -18.30 -14.59
CA THR A 15 9.00 -17.90 -13.69
C THR A 15 9.06 -16.38 -13.53
N ALA A 16 8.91 -15.62 -14.60
CA ALA A 16 8.86 -14.16 -14.54
C ALA A 16 7.68 -13.68 -13.68
N PHE A 17 6.51 -14.29 -13.81
CA PHE A 17 5.35 -14.00 -12.97
C PHE A 17 5.60 -14.34 -11.48
N ILE A 18 6.21 -15.50 -11.18
CA ILE A 18 6.59 -15.86 -9.81
C ILE A 18 7.58 -14.84 -9.23
N LEU A 19 8.59 -14.42 -10.00
CA LEU A 19 9.55 -13.41 -9.56
C LEU A 19 8.88 -12.05 -9.32
N PHE A 20 7.94 -11.66 -10.19
CA PHE A 20 7.14 -10.45 -10.01
C PHE A 20 6.36 -10.47 -8.69
N GLU A 21 5.62 -11.54 -8.41
CA GLU A 21 4.84 -11.73 -7.18
C GLU A 21 5.74 -11.75 -5.93
N LEU A 22 6.91 -12.39 -6.01
CA LEU A 22 7.88 -12.43 -4.91
C LEU A 22 8.57 -11.10 -4.66
N SER A 23 8.57 -10.19 -5.64
CA SER A 23 9.25 -8.89 -5.59
C SER A 23 8.41 -7.76 -4.99
N TYR A 24 7.16 -8.05 -4.60
CA TYR A 24 6.25 -7.05 -4.05
C TYR A 24 6.86 -6.26 -2.89
N ASP A 25 6.74 -4.93 -2.94
CA ASP A 25 7.20 -3.96 -1.95
C ASP A 25 8.71 -3.96 -1.63
N ARG A 26 9.51 -4.81 -2.29
CA ARG A 26 10.95 -4.95 -2.00
C ARG A 26 11.81 -3.77 -2.42
N HIS A 27 11.24 -2.82 -3.17
CA HIS A 27 11.93 -1.61 -3.60
C HIS A 27 12.00 -0.55 -2.49
N PHE A 28 11.16 -0.65 -1.45
CA PHE A 28 11.22 0.24 -0.30
C PHE A 28 12.45 -0.05 0.56
N THR A 29 13.22 0.99 0.89
CA THR A 29 14.46 0.88 1.67
C THR A 29 14.21 0.33 3.08
N HIS A 30 13.01 0.54 3.63
CA HIS A 30 12.66 0.17 5.00
C HIS A 30 11.70 -1.02 5.09
N VAL A 31 11.51 -1.80 4.03
CA VAL A 31 10.51 -2.89 3.95
C VAL A 31 10.57 -3.90 5.11
N ASP A 32 11.74 -4.13 5.70
CA ASP A 32 11.95 -5.04 6.84
C ASP A 32 11.59 -4.44 8.21
N ARG A 33 11.36 -3.12 8.28
CA ARG A 33 11.04 -2.37 9.51
C ARG A 33 9.65 -1.76 9.50
N ILE A 34 8.93 -1.88 8.38
CA ILE A 34 7.56 -1.39 8.26
C ILE A 34 6.60 -2.51 8.63
N CYS A 35 5.65 -2.21 9.52
CA CYS A 35 4.51 -3.08 9.77
C CYS A 35 3.19 -2.35 9.50
N ARG A 36 2.23 -3.08 8.94
CA ARG A 36 0.83 -2.65 8.82
C ARG A 36 0.04 -3.12 10.04
N LEU A 37 -0.85 -2.26 10.52
CA LEU A 37 -1.83 -2.57 11.55
C LEU A 37 -3.12 -3.13 10.96
N ASN A 38 -3.67 -4.14 11.62
CA ASN A 38 -4.96 -4.70 11.29
C ASN A 38 -5.90 -4.66 12.50
N SER A 39 -7.18 -4.42 12.23
CA SER A 39 -8.27 -4.63 13.18
C SER A 39 -8.87 -6.02 13.00
N ILE A 40 -9.19 -6.68 14.10
CA ILE A 40 -9.77 -8.01 14.14
C ILE A 40 -11.11 -7.91 14.84
N TRP A 41 -12.17 -8.24 14.12
CA TRP A 41 -13.53 -8.34 14.64
C TRP A 41 -13.90 -9.82 14.81
N ILE A 42 -14.46 -10.17 15.95
CA ILE A 42 -14.89 -11.53 16.29
C ILE A 42 -16.32 -11.48 16.80
N GLU A 43 -17.22 -12.24 16.18
CA GLU A 43 -18.60 -12.42 16.63
C GLU A 43 -18.95 -13.91 16.61
N GLY A 44 -19.08 -14.52 17.79
CA GLY A 44 -19.26 -15.96 17.91
C GLY A 44 -18.10 -16.76 17.29
N SER A 45 -18.39 -17.51 16.21
CA SER A 45 -17.38 -18.25 15.43
C SER A 45 -16.85 -17.48 14.23
N GLU A 46 -17.43 -16.32 13.90
CA GLU A 46 -16.99 -15.50 12.79
C GLU A 46 -15.81 -14.63 13.21
N LYS A 47 -14.84 -14.51 12.32
CA LYS A 47 -13.64 -13.69 12.50
C LYS A 47 -13.33 -12.98 11.21
N GLU A 48 -13.33 -11.65 11.24
CA GLU A 48 -12.89 -10.80 10.15
C GLU A 48 -11.60 -10.08 10.53
N ILE A 49 -10.65 -10.03 9.60
CA ILE A 49 -9.40 -9.28 9.76
C ILE A 49 -9.37 -8.22 8.67
N MET A 50 -9.30 -6.96 9.09
CA MET A 50 -9.41 -5.80 8.23
C MET A 50 -8.12 -4.98 8.27
N PRO A 51 -7.61 -4.49 7.12
CA PRO A 51 -6.40 -3.66 7.06
C PRO A 51 -6.68 -2.18 7.38
N ILE A 52 -7.81 -1.87 8.02
CA ILE A 52 -8.30 -0.52 8.34
C ILE A 52 -8.43 -0.35 9.84
N ASN A 53 -8.15 0.86 10.31
CA ASN A 53 -8.02 1.19 11.73
C ASN A 53 -8.61 2.58 12.01
N LEU A 54 -8.82 2.86 13.30
CA LEU A 54 -9.26 4.17 13.80
C LEU A 54 -8.23 5.25 13.49
N ARG A 55 -8.67 6.50 13.31
CA ARG A 55 -7.77 7.66 13.21
C ARG A 55 -6.81 7.78 14.40
N GLN A 56 -7.27 7.37 15.58
CA GLN A 56 -6.51 7.35 16.84
C GLN A 56 -5.25 6.45 16.78
N ALA A 57 -5.24 5.44 15.91
CA ALA A 57 -4.04 4.63 15.70
C ALA A 57 -2.87 5.47 15.16
N TYR A 58 -3.13 6.51 14.40
CA TYR A 58 -2.09 7.46 13.98
C TYR A 58 -1.83 8.55 15.02
N THR A 59 -2.88 9.10 15.65
CA THR A 59 -2.72 10.28 16.51
C THR A 59 -2.26 9.98 17.94
N GLU A 60 -2.44 8.75 18.44
CA GLU A 60 -2.19 8.42 19.85
C GLU A 60 -1.10 7.36 20.05
N LEU A 61 -1.08 6.30 19.25
CA LEU A 61 -0.15 5.18 19.43
C LEU A 61 1.33 5.57 19.30
N PRO A 62 1.75 6.47 18.38
CA PRO A 62 3.16 6.82 18.25
C PRO A 62 3.76 7.41 19.53
N GLU A 63 2.96 8.11 20.35
CA GLU A 63 3.42 8.66 21.64
C GLU A 63 3.47 7.61 22.76
N GLN A 64 2.68 6.53 22.63
CA GLN A 64 2.52 5.50 23.66
C GLN A 64 3.44 4.30 23.46
N VAL A 65 4.01 4.13 22.26
CA VAL A 65 4.79 2.94 21.89
C VAL A 65 6.24 3.33 21.58
N PRO A 66 7.18 3.04 22.49
CA PRO A 66 8.61 3.22 22.23
C PRO A 66 9.08 2.37 21.03
N GLY A 67 9.98 2.90 20.22
CA GLY A 67 10.56 2.22 19.06
C GLY A 67 9.81 2.43 17.74
N ILE A 68 8.78 3.29 17.71
CA ILE A 68 8.20 3.81 16.47
C ILE A 68 9.01 5.02 16.02
N GLU A 69 9.54 4.94 14.79
CA GLU A 69 10.31 6.02 14.15
C GLU A 69 9.40 6.98 13.38
N ALA A 70 8.40 6.44 12.66
CA ALA A 70 7.41 7.23 11.92
C ALA A 70 6.10 6.47 11.75
N THR A 71 4.99 7.19 11.56
CA THR A 71 3.66 6.58 11.35
C THR A 71 2.93 7.29 10.23
N VAL A 72 2.18 6.54 9.43
CA VAL A 72 1.33 7.11 8.40
C VAL A 72 0.00 6.37 8.33
N GLN A 73 -1.08 7.11 8.15
CA GLN A 73 -2.32 6.55 7.65
C GLN A 73 -2.55 6.91 6.19
N ILE A 74 -3.14 5.96 5.47
CA ILE A 74 -3.60 6.12 4.10
C ILE A 74 -5.10 5.93 4.08
N TYR A 75 -5.81 6.83 3.40
CA TYR A 75 -7.21 6.69 3.05
C TYR A 75 -7.36 6.57 1.54
N ARG A 76 -8.09 5.54 1.07
CA ARG A 76 -8.33 5.33 -0.36
C ARG A 76 -9.47 6.22 -0.83
N GLY A 77 -9.15 7.23 -1.61
CA GLY A 77 -10.14 8.07 -2.27
C GLY A 77 -10.88 7.35 -3.40
N PHE A 78 -12.05 7.88 -3.76
CA PHE A 78 -12.71 7.49 -5.01
C PHE A 78 -11.88 7.93 -6.22
N ARG A 79 -12.10 7.29 -7.37
CA ARG A 79 -11.46 7.72 -8.61
C ARG A 79 -11.86 9.15 -8.94
N ARG A 80 -10.87 9.97 -9.29
CA ARG A 80 -11.07 11.40 -9.56
C ARG A 80 -11.08 11.75 -11.03
N GLU A 81 -11.70 12.89 -11.31
CA GLU A 81 -11.57 13.65 -12.56
C GLU A 81 -10.79 14.93 -12.26
N LEU A 82 -9.67 15.12 -12.97
CA LEU A 82 -8.93 16.37 -13.00
C LEU A 82 -9.27 17.16 -14.26
N THR A 83 -9.36 18.47 -14.13
CA THR A 83 -9.53 19.42 -15.23
C THR A 83 -8.33 20.34 -15.28
N LEU A 84 -7.73 20.46 -16.46
CA LEU A 84 -6.73 21.49 -16.76
C LEU A 84 -7.08 22.13 -18.10
N ASN A 85 -7.34 23.44 -18.07
CA ASN A 85 -7.88 24.18 -19.22
C ASN A 85 -9.21 23.55 -19.70
N GLU A 86 -9.27 23.10 -20.95
CA GLU A 86 -10.45 22.43 -21.53
C GLU A 86 -10.37 20.89 -21.46
N ASN A 87 -9.25 20.33 -21.00
CA ASN A 87 -9.02 18.89 -20.96
C ASN A 87 -9.46 18.27 -19.63
N ARG A 88 -10.07 17.09 -19.72
CA ARG A 88 -10.51 16.29 -18.56
C ARG A 88 -9.75 14.96 -18.50
N TYR A 89 -9.29 14.62 -17.31
CA TYR A 89 -8.51 13.42 -17.02
C TYR A 89 -9.23 12.60 -15.96
N GLN A 90 -9.88 11.52 -16.40
CA GLN A 90 -10.73 10.68 -15.55
C GLN A 90 -10.04 9.41 -15.07
N GLY A 91 -10.61 8.82 -14.03
CA GLY A 91 -10.26 7.48 -13.55
C GLY A 91 -8.98 7.42 -12.73
N LEU A 92 -8.53 8.57 -12.22
CA LEU A 92 -7.27 8.70 -11.50
C LEU A 92 -7.38 8.12 -10.09
N LYS A 93 -6.41 7.29 -9.71
CA LYS A 93 -6.31 6.69 -8.38
C LYS A 93 -5.83 7.75 -7.38
N LEU A 94 -6.69 8.07 -6.41
CA LEU A 94 -6.38 9.02 -5.36
C LEU A 94 -6.13 8.29 -4.03
N LEU A 95 -5.02 8.63 -3.40
CA LEU A 95 -4.79 8.34 -1.99
C LEU A 95 -4.70 9.66 -1.21
N TYR A 96 -5.18 9.64 0.03
CA TYR A 96 -4.85 10.64 1.02
C TYR A 96 -3.89 10.04 2.02
N ALA A 97 -2.88 10.79 2.45
CA ALA A 97 -1.91 10.33 3.43
C ALA A 97 -1.50 11.42 4.41
N ASP A 98 -0.99 10.96 5.56
CA ASP A 98 -0.34 11.83 6.53
C ASP A 98 1.07 12.26 6.09
N PRO A 99 1.64 13.33 6.68
CA PRO A 99 2.92 13.91 6.25
C PRO A 99 4.11 12.96 6.18
N ASP A 100 4.18 11.96 7.08
CA ASP A 100 5.32 11.04 7.17
C ASP A 100 5.30 9.93 6.10
N PHE A 101 4.39 10.00 5.13
CA PHE A 101 4.31 9.04 4.03
C PHE A 101 5.65 8.79 3.33
N PHE A 102 6.41 9.85 3.03
CA PHE A 102 7.72 9.73 2.36
C PHE A 102 8.82 9.18 3.27
N MET A 103 8.69 9.37 4.59
CA MET A 103 9.60 8.77 5.55
C MET A 103 9.38 7.26 5.65
N VAL A 104 8.12 6.82 5.56
CA VAL A 104 7.75 5.40 5.63
C VAL A 104 8.04 4.67 4.31
N PHE A 105 7.61 5.21 3.16
CA PHE A 105 7.62 4.51 1.87
C PHE A 105 8.64 5.04 0.85
N ASP A 106 9.51 5.99 1.24
CA ASP A 106 10.69 6.40 0.49
C ASP A 106 10.52 6.56 -1.04
N LEU A 107 9.35 7.02 -1.50
CA LEU A 107 9.08 7.21 -2.93
C LEU A 107 10.01 8.27 -3.49
N GLU A 108 10.55 7.99 -4.68
CA GLU A 108 11.46 8.89 -5.38
C GLU A 108 10.77 10.22 -5.68
N LEU A 109 11.37 11.31 -5.24
CA LEU A 109 10.90 12.67 -5.49
C LEU A 109 11.64 13.23 -6.72
N LEU A 110 10.88 13.59 -7.75
CA LEU A 110 11.42 14.17 -8.99
C LEU A 110 11.41 15.71 -8.95
N GLU A 111 10.42 16.29 -8.28
CA GLU A 111 10.29 17.73 -8.08
C GLU A 111 9.57 18.04 -6.75
N GLY A 112 9.90 19.17 -6.13
CA GLY A 112 9.28 19.65 -4.89
C GLY A 112 10.11 19.35 -3.64
N ASN A 113 9.48 19.46 -2.46
CA ASN A 113 10.10 19.15 -1.17
C ASN A 113 9.18 18.19 -0.37
N PRO A 114 9.66 16.99 0.02
CA PRO A 114 8.80 15.99 0.64
C PRO A 114 8.35 16.38 2.04
N GLU A 115 9.12 17.23 2.76
CA GLU A 115 8.76 17.71 4.09
C GLU A 115 7.53 18.63 4.08
N HIS A 116 7.28 19.30 2.95
CA HIS A 116 6.16 20.24 2.79
C HIS A 116 5.04 19.69 1.91
N ALA A 117 5.32 18.71 1.06
CA ALA A 117 4.41 18.28 -0.01
C ALA A 117 3.03 17.81 0.50
N LEU A 118 2.96 17.23 1.71
CA LEU A 118 1.73 16.76 2.38
C LEU A 118 1.33 17.62 3.58
N ARG A 119 1.82 18.86 3.70
CA ARG A 119 1.42 19.79 4.77
C ARG A 119 0.47 20.88 4.31
N GLU A 120 0.41 21.14 3.01
CA GLU A 120 -0.49 22.14 2.43
C GLU A 120 -1.86 21.52 2.14
N THR A 121 -2.94 21.99 2.77
CA THR A 121 -4.28 21.39 2.63
C THR A 121 -4.85 21.45 1.21
N ASN A 122 -4.42 22.43 0.41
CA ASN A 122 -4.73 22.56 -1.01
C ASN A 122 -3.61 22.02 -1.92
N GLY A 123 -2.65 21.31 -1.36
CA GLY A 123 -1.54 20.70 -2.07
C GLY A 123 -1.93 19.39 -2.75
N VAL A 124 -1.33 19.13 -3.91
CA VAL A 124 -1.49 17.87 -4.64
C VAL A 124 -0.14 17.38 -5.14
N ILE A 125 0.10 16.09 -4.99
CA ILE A 125 1.29 15.40 -5.48
C ILE A 125 0.88 14.52 -6.65
N LEU A 126 1.62 14.60 -7.74
CA LEU A 126 1.37 13.83 -8.96
C LEU A 126 2.48 12.80 -9.18
N THR A 127 2.13 11.65 -9.74
CA THR A 127 3.13 10.75 -10.32
C THR A 127 3.71 11.35 -11.60
N GLU A 128 4.93 10.95 -11.97
CA GLU A 128 5.64 11.35 -13.18
C GLU A 128 4.74 11.21 -14.43
N LYS A 129 4.11 10.04 -14.58
CA LYS A 129 3.21 9.76 -15.70
C LYS A 129 2.04 10.74 -15.76
N ILE A 130 1.50 11.13 -14.61
CA ILE A 130 0.36 12.05 -14.54
C ILE A 130 0.79 13.49 -14.77
N ALA A 131 1.93 13.91 -14.23
CA ALA A 131 2.52 15.21 -14.52
C ALA A 131 2.78 15.37 -16.02
N HIS A 132 3.40 14.39 -16.68
CA HIS A 132 3.58 14.40 -18.13
C HIS A 132 2.26 14.37 -18.90
N ARG A 133 1.29 13.55 -18.48
CA ARG A 133 -0.01 13.46 -19.16
C ARG A 133 -0.80 14.78 -19.11
N ILE A 134 -0.68 15.51 -18.01
CA ILE A 134 -1.46 16.73 -17.76
C ILE A 134 -0.72 17.98 -18.25
N PHE A 135 0.55 18.13 -17.88
CA PHE A 135 1.35 19.34 -18.12
C PHE A 135 2.43 19.18 -19.19
N GLY A 136 2.69 17.96 -19.66
CA GLY A 136 3.76 17.67 -20.62
C GLY A 136 5.17 17.61 -20.00
N THR A 137 5.32 17.90 -18.71
CA THR A 137 6.61 17.97 -18.00
C THR A 137 6.43 17.57 -16.54
N THR A 138 7.53 17.18 -15.88
CA THR A 138 7.59 16.99 -14.43
C THR A 138 7.89 18.28 -13.67
N GLN A 139 8.28 19.37 -14.35
CA GLN A 139 8.55 20.68 -13.74
C GLN A 139 7.27 21.51 -13.62
N VAL A 140 6.43 21.18 -12.64
CA VAL A 140 5.06 21.68 -12.49
C VAL A 140 4.75 22.14 -11.07
N THR A 141 5.69 22.08 -10.13
CA THR A 141 5.47 22.61 -8.78
C THR A 141 5.03 24.07 -8.81
N GLY A 142 4.07 24.42 -7.96
CA GLY A 142 3.42 25.73 -7.91
C GLY A 142 2.32 25.94 -8.96
N ASN A 143 2.19 25.07 -9.97
CA ASN A 143 1.09 25.17 -10.93
C ASN A 143 -0.25 24.78 -10.27
N ALA A 144 -1.32 25.45 -10.72
CA ALA A 144 -2.67 25.13 -10.29
C ALA A 144 -3.31 24.08 -11.23
N LEU A 145 -4.14 23.23 -10.65
CA LEU A 145 -5.06 22.35 -11.37
C LEU A 145 -6.44 22.38 -10.69
N GLU A 146 -7.48 22.01 -11.43
CA GLU A 146 -8.83 21.92 -10.88
C GLU A 146 -9.21 20.44 -10.70
N MET A 147 -9.79 20.11 -9.55
CA MET A 147 -10.37 18.80 -9.29
C MET A 147 -11.75 18.99 -8.68
N GLU A 148 -12.77 18.48 -9.37
CA GLU A 148 -14.18 18.52 -8.92
C GLU A 148 -14.63 19.94 -8.49
N GLY A 149 -14.24 20.99 -9.25
CA GLY A 149 -14.63 22.38 -8.96
C GLY A 149 -13.80 23.10 -7.90
N LYS A 150 -12.73 22.47 -7.39
CA LYS A 150 -11.78 23.07 -6.44
C LYS A 150 -10.38 23.18 -7.05
N THR A 151 -9.72 24.31 -6.83
CA THR A 151 -8.33 24.53 -7.26
C THR A 151 -7.35 23.96 -6.25
N TYR A 152 -6.39 23.17 -6.72
CA TYR A 152 -5.26 22.66 -5.95
C TYR A 152 -3.94 23.11 -6.58
N THR A 153 -2.90 23.20 -5.77
CA THR A 153 -1.55 23.57 -6.20
C THR A 153 -0.66 22.34 -6.18
N VAL A 154 0.06 22.08 -7.26
CA VAL A 154 1.01 20.97 -7.32
C VAL A 154 2.18 21.27 -6.38
N THR A 155 2.36 20.45 -5.35
CA THR A 155 3.40 20.64 -4.33
C THR A 155 4.63 19.76 -4.57
N ALA A 156 4.45 18.65 -5.29
CA ALA A 156 5.53 17.75 -5.66
C ALA A 156 5.16 16.86 -6.86
N VAL A 157 6.20 16.31 -7.48
CA VAL A 157 6.10 15.22 -8.44
C VAL A 157 6.97 14.06 -7.97
N VAL A 158 6.39 12.86 -7.95
CA VAL A 158 7.07 11.62 -7.53
C VAL A 158 7.22 10.66 -8.70
N GLY A 159 8.19 9.76 -8.63
CA GLY A 159 8.33 8.66 -9.59
C GLY A 159 7.08 7.77 -9.62
N ASP A 160 6.87 7.09 -10.74
CA ASP A 160 5.77 6.14 -10.87
C ASP A 160 5.91 4.98 -9.87
N VAL A 161 4.83 4.66 -9.16
CA VAL A 161 4.80 3.53 -8.22
C VAL A 161 4.95 2.22 -8.99
N PRO A 162 5.92 1.35 -8.65
CA PRO A 162 6.08 0.06 -9.32
C PRO A 162 4.80 -0.77 -9.28
N PRO A 163 4.47 -1.54 -10.34
CA PRO A 163 3.23 -2.32 -10.39
C PRO A 163 3.16 -3.43 -9.34
N ASN A 164 4.29 -3.87 -8.81
CA ASN A 164 4.47 -4.80 -7.69
C ASN A 164 4.50 -4.06 -6.34
N THR A 165 3.54 -3.16 -6.11
CA THR A 165 3.39 -2.43 -4.84
C THR A 165 2.00 -2.67 -4.30
N HIS A 166 1.87 -2.92 -3.00
CA HIS A 166 0.58 -3.20 -2.35
C HIS A 166 -0.43 -2.03 -2.40
N PHE A 167 0.00 -0.86 -2.85
CA PHE A 167 -0.84 0.26 -3.22
C PHE A 167 -0.48 0.79 -4.61
N GLN A 168 -1.40 1.55 -5.19
CA GLN A 168 -1.20 2.23 -6.46
C GLN A 168 -1.86 3.61 -6.37
N LEU A 169 -1.18 4.64 -6.86
CA LEU A 169 -1.68 6.01 -6.85
C LEU A 169 -1.30 6.71 -8.15
N ASP A 170 -2.17 7.61 -8.59
CA ASP A 170 -1.91 8.59 -9.65
C ASP A 170 -1.74 9.98 -9.02
N ILE A 171 -2.50 10.23 -7.94
CA ILE A 171 -2.56 11.46 -7.17
C ILE A 171 -2.42 11.10 -5.68
N LEU A 172 -1.60 11.86 -4.95
CA LEU A 172 -1.50 11.81 -3.50
C LEU A 172 -1.84 13.19 -2.92
N MET A 173 -2.70 13.22 -1.91
CA MET A 173 -3.13 14.45 -1.24
C MET A 173 -2.96 14.32 0.27
N PRO A 174 -2.84 15.44 1.00
CA PRO A 174 -2.79 15.38 2.45
C PRO A 174 -4.14 14.94 3.03
N MET A 175 -4.11 14.17 4.12
CA MET A 175 -5.32 13.81 4.87
C MET A 175 -6.14 15.05 5.26
N ALA A 176 -5.44 16.14 5.61
CA ALA A 176 -6.03 17.42 5.97
C ALA A 176 -6.66 18.20 4.79
N ALA A 177 -6.56 17.71 3.54
CA ALA A 177 -7.29 18.29 2.41
C ALA A 177 -8.82 18.08 2.51
N VAL A 178 -9.25 17.12 3.33
CA VAL A 178 -10.66 16.80 3.57
C VAL A 178 -10.88 16.73 5.08
N ASP A 179 -11.36 17.83 5.66
CA ASP A 179 -11.60 17.96 7.10
C ASP A 179 -12.38 16.78 7.69
N GLN A 180 -13.38 16.26 6.96
CA GLN A 180 -14.18 15.13 7.44
C GLN A 180 -13.33 13.90 7.76
N LEU A 181 -12.26 13.63 7.02
CA LEU A 181 -11.38 12.48 7.26
C LEU A 181 -10.70 12.56 8.63
N LEU A 182 -10.42 13.76 9.14
CA LEU A 182 -9.75 13.94 10.43
C LEU A 182 -10.65 13.60 11.62
N TYR A 183 -11.96 13.60 11.43
CA TYR A 183 -12.97 13.35 12.47
C TYR A 183 -13.74 12.04 12.23
N LEU A 184 -13.28 11.19 11.31
CA LEU A 184 -13.85 9.85 11.16
C LEU A 184 -13.52 9.01 12.39
N GLU A 185 -14.54 8.36 12.93
CA GLU A 185 -14.46 7.56 14.15
C GLU A 185 -14.71 6.07 13.89
N GLY A 186 -14.66 5.64 12.62
CA GLY A 186 -14.80 4.25 12.21
C GLY A 186 -13.46 3.60 11.88
N LEU A 187 -13.51 2.52 11.12
CA LEU A 187 -12.32 1.85 10.59
C LEU A 187 -12.19 2.23 9.11
N GLU A 188 -11.32 3.18 8.80
CA GLU A 188 -11.17 3.66 7.42
C GLU A 188 -9.73 3.70 6.93
N PHE A 189 -8.76 3.65 7.84
CA PHE A 189 -7.39 4.02 7.54
C PHE A 189 -6.43 2.83 7.54
N PHE A 190 -5.73 2.66 6.42
CA PHE A 190 -4.58 1.75 6.35
C PHE A 190 -3.44 2.38 7.14
N THR A 191 -3.05 1.76 8.25
CA THR A 191 -2.08 2.35 9.18
C THR A 191 -0.77 1.58 9.12
N TYR A 192 0.33 2.30 8.97
CA TYR A 192 1.68 1.75 8.88
C TYR A 192 2.60 2.43 9.87
N TYR A 193 3.49 1.64 10.46
CA TYR A 193 4.52 2.10 11.38
C TYR A 193 5.89 1.71 10.83
N LEU A 194 6.77 2.69 10.71
CA LEU A 194 8.20 2.48 10.53
C LEU A 194 8.83 2.35 11.92
N MET A 195 9.45 1.21 12.19
CA MET A 195 10.11 0.95 13.47
C MET A 195 11.58 1.40 13.44
N GLU A 196 12.08 1.87 14.58
CA GLU A 196 13.48 2.24 14.76
C GLU A 196 14.41 1.08 14.42
N LYS A 197 15.59 1.40 13.88
CA LYS A 197 16.52 0.40 13.35
C LYS A 197 16.99 -0.61 14.40
N GLU A 198 17.25 -0.15 15.61
CA GLU A 198 17.84 -0.94 16.69
C GLU A 198 16.80 -1.44 17.72
N ALA A 199 15.51 -1.19 17.47
CA ALA A 199 14.43 -1.66 18.35
C ALA A 199 14.19 -3.17 18.18
N ASP A 200 13.65 -3.80 19.22
CA ASP A 200 13.10 -5.15 19.13
C ASP A 200 11.76 -5.09 18.38
N HIS A 201 11.80 -5.33 17.07
CA HIS A 201 10.63 -5.19 16.19
C HIS A 201 9.46 -6.09 16.57
N GLU A 202 9.70 -7.25 17.18
CA GLU A 202 8.62 -8.12 17.61
C GLU A 202 7.94 -7.54 18.85
N LEU A 203 8.74 -7.08 19.83
CA LEU A 203 8.21 -6.41 21.02
C LEU A 203 7.43 -5.12 20.66
N VAL A 204 7.97 -4.29 19.75
CA VAL A 204 7.28 -3.07 19.29
C VAL A 204 5.92 -3.44 18.68
N ARG A 205 5.88 -4.45 17.81
CA ARG A 205 4.64 -4.92 17.16
C ARG A 205 3.61 -5.49 18.13
N GLU A 206 4.05 -6.23 19.16
CA GLU A 206 3.18 -6.71 20.23
C GLU A 206 2.57 -5.55 21.02
N ILE A 207 3.38 -4.53 21.34
CA ILE A 207 2.91 -3.33 22.03
C ILE A 207 1.90 -2.58 21.16
N ILE A 208 2.18 -2.34 19.87
CA ILE A 208 1.24 -1.71 18.92
C ILE A 208 -0.11 -2.45 18.92
N SER A 209 -0.09 -3.78 18.75
CA SER A 209 -1.31 -4.60 18.72
C SER A 209 -2.09 -4.50 20.04
N ARG A 210 -1.40 -4.52 21.18
CA ARG A 210 -2.02 -4.41 22.50
C ARG A 210 -2.66 -3.04 22.72
N GLU A 211 -1.95 -1.95 22.42
CA GLU A 211 -2.48 -0.60 22.62
C GLU A 211 -3.63 -0.30 21.65
N ASN A 212 -3.53 -0.73 20.39
CA ASN A 212 -4.65 -0.61 19.45
C ASN A 212 -5.87 -1.45 19.88
N THR A 213 -5.65 -2.63 20.48
CA THR A 213 -6.74 -3.44 21.03
C THR A 213 -7.53 -2.68 22.10
N LYS A 214 -6.86 -1.89 22.95
CA LYS A 214 -7.53 -1.03 23.93
C LYS A 214 -8.39 0.03 23.25
N LEU A 215 -7.87 0.72 22.23
CA LEU A 215 -8.64 1.70 21.46
C LEU A 215 -9.88 1.09 20.83
N LEU A 216 -9.74 -0.07 20.21
CA LEU A 216 -10.88 -0.77 19.60
C LEU A 216 -11.91 -1.22 20.63
N GLN A 217 -11.47 -1.67 21.82
CA GLN A 217 -12.37 -2.04 22.91
C GLN A 217 -13.08 -0.83 23.53
N GLU A 218 -12.38 0.29 23.71
CA GLU A 218 -12.99 1.53 24.17
C GLU A 218 -14.05 2.03 23.18
N ARG A 219 -13.76 1.91 21.88
CA ARG A 219 -14.65 2.40 20.83
C ARG A 219 -15.83 1.47 20.54
N PHE A 220 -15.60 0.16 20.52
CA PHE A 220 -16.55 -0.83 20.02
C PHE A 220 -16.86 -1.96 21.01
N GLY A 221 -16.32 -1.92 22.23
CA GLY A 221 -16.48 -3.00 23.22
C GLY A 221 -17.92 -3.21 23.70
N ASP A 222 -18.76 -2.17 23.63
CA ASP A 222 -20.19 -2.25 23.93
C ASP A 222 -21.04 -2.65 22.70
N PHE A 223 -20.41 -2.95 21.56
CA PHE A 223 -21.10 -3.28 20.32
C PHE A 223 -21.50 -4.77 20.27
N GLY A 224 -22.64 -5.08 20.89
CA GLY A 224 -23.22 -6.42 20.88
C GLY A 224 -22.36 -7.47 21.60
N GLU A 225 -22.36 -8.70 21.11
CA GLU A 225 -21.50 -9.79 21.63
C GLU A 225 -20.12 -9.83 20.95
N SER A 226 -19.79 -8.80 20.17
CA SER A 226 -18.56 -8.78 19.39
C SER A 226 -17.35 -8.39 20.23
N THR A 227 -16.20 -8.99 19.91
CA THR A 227 -14.92 -8.65 20.50
C THR A 227 -14.01 -8.07 19.43
N PHE A 228 -13.37 -6.96 19.75
CA PHE A 228 -12.35 -6.38 18.90
C PHE A 228 -10.96 -6.62 19.48
N SER A 229 -10.02 -6.93 18.58
CA SER A 229 -8.60 -7.05 18.87
C SER A 229 -7.79 -6.55 17.67
N SER A 230 -6.47 -6.57 17.77
CA SER A 230 -5.60 -6.09 16.70
C SER A 230 -4.43 -7.03 16.45
N GLY A 231 -3.87 -6.96 15.25
CA GLY A 231 -2.63 -7.65 14.88
C GLY A 231 -1.78 -6.80 13.94
N THR A 232 -0.54 -7.21 13.72
CA THR A 232 0.37 -6.51 12.81
C THR A 232 1.01 -7.46 11.81
N GLU A 233 1.28 -6.96 10.61
CA GLU A 233 1.91 -7.70 9.52
C GLU A 233 3.10 -6.94 8.96
N MET A 234 4.25 -7.60 8.81
CA MET A 234 5.43 -7.00 8.20
C MET A 234 5.21 -6.74 6.71
N LEU A 235 5.59 -5.55 6.23
CA LEU A 235 5.39 -5.14 4.85
C LEU A 235 5.99 -6.13 3.85
N ARG A 236 7.21 -6.64 4.09
CA ARG A 236 7.87 -7.64 3.21
C ARG A 236 7.06 -8.92 2.98
N ARG A 237 6.10 -9.23 3.86
CA ARG A 237 5.29 -10.45 3.82
C ARG A 237 3.87 -10.17 3.35
N LEU A 238 3.47 -8.91 3.28
CA LEU A 238 2.10 -8.45 3.14
C LEU A 238 1.42 -9.11 1.95
N HIS A 239 1.98 -8.94 0.75
CA HIS A 239 1.36 -9.42 -0.49
C HIS A 239 1.04 -10.92 -0.51
N LEU A 240 1.96 -11.78 -0.05
CA LEU A 240 1.84 -13.24 -0.22
C LEU A 240 1.36 -14.01 1.00
N HIS A 241 1.37 -13.37 2.18
CA HIS A 241 1.06 -14.03 3.46
C HIS A 241 -0.03 -13.32 4.27
N THR A 242 -0.54 -12.19 3.79
CA THR A 242 -1.59 -11.47 4.50
C THR A 242 -2.81 -12.36 4.74
N VAL A 243 -3.40 -12.21 5.93
CA VAL A 243 -4.62 -12.93 6.32
C VAL A 243 -5.89 -12.11 6.08
N VAL A 244 -5.76 -10.88 5.58
CA VAL A 244 -6.91 -10.03 5.20
C VAL A 244 -7.52 -10.50 3.88
N ALA A 245 -8.83 -10.37 3.75
CA ALA A 245 -9.55 -10.78 2.53
C ALA A 245 -9.48 -9.76 1.39
N TRP A 246 -9.24 -8.48 1.71
CA TRP A 246 -9.22 -7.37 0.76
C TRP A 246 -8.21 -6.31 1.19
N ASP A 247 -7.70 -5.54 0.23
CA ASP A 247 -6.62 -4.57 0.46
C ASP A 247 -6.63 -3.44 -0.60
N LEU A 248 -5.65 -2.53 -0.57
CA LEU A 248 -5.45 -1.47 -1.57
C LEU A 248 -5.21 -2.05 -2.97
N THR A 249 -4.44 -3.13 -3.08
CA THR A 249 -4.34 -4.00 -4.25
C THR A 249 -4.67 -5.44 -3.88
N PRO A 250 -5.23 -6.27 -4.77
CA PRO A 250 -5.57 -7.65 -4.44
C PRO A 250 -4.36 -8.42 -3.87
N PRO A 251 -4.51 -9.09 -2.71
CA PRO A 251 -3.42 -9.86 -2.13
C PRO A 251 -3.12 -11.10 -2.98
N GLY A 252 -1.84 -11.46 -3.03
CA GLY A 252 -1.37 -12.71 -3.60
C GLY A 252 -1.52 -13.89 -2.63
N SER A 253 -0.98 -15.04 -3.01
CA SER A 253 -0.99 -16.23 -2.16
C SER A 253 0.27 -17.06 -2.35
N MET A 254 1.06 -17.22 -1.29
CA MET A 254 2.25 -18.08 -1.33
C MET A 254 1.91 -19.51 -1.72
N LYS A 255 0.72 -20.01 -1.37
CA LYS A 255 0.23 -21.32 -1.83
C LYS A 255 0.10 -21.39 -3.35
N ASN A 256 -0.46 -20.35 -3.97
CA ASN A 256 -0.59 -20.29 -5.44
C ASN A 256 0.80 -20.21 -6.10
N ILE A 257 1.74 -19.46 -5.51
CA ILE A 257 3.14 -19.41 -5.96
C ILE A 257 3.79 -20.80 -5.96
N LEU A 258 3.61 -21.57 -4.89
CA LEU A 258 4.14 -22.93 -4.80
C LEU A 258 3.51 -23.87 -5.83
N ILE A 259 2.20 -23.74 -6.09
CA ILE A 259 1.52 -24.51 -7.16
C ILE A 259 2.07 -24.14 -8.53
N MET A 260 2.24 -22.85 -8.83
CA MET A 260 2.81 -22.40 -10.10
C MET A 260 4.26 -22.88 -10.27
N LEU A 261 5.07 -22.87 -9.20
CA LEU A 261 6.43 -23.39 -9.22
C LEU A 261 6.46 -24.89 -9.57
N LEU A 262 5.56 -25.69 -8.99
CA LEU A 262 5.41 -27.10 -9.32
C LEU A 262 5.03 -27.32 -10.80
N ILE A 263 4.14 -26.47 -11.33
CA ILE A 263 3.77 -26.49 -12.76
C ILE A 263 4.98 -26.19 -13.63
N VAL A 264 5.76 -25.15 -13.30
CA VAL A 264 6.98 -24.79 -14.05
C VAL A 264 7.96 -25.96 -14.13
N VAL A 265 8.24 -26.60 -13.00
CA VAL A 265 9.15 -27.76 -12.93
C VAL A 265 8.63 -28.93 -13.77
N THR A 266 7.32 -29.19 -13.71
CA THR A 266 6.68 -30.27 -14.49
C THR A 266 6.73 -30.00 -15.99
N VAL A 267 6.43 -28.77 -16.42
CA VAL A 267 6.49 -28.35 -17.83
C VAL A 267 7.93 -28.45 -18.36
N MET A 268 8.92 -28.00 -17.58
CA MET A 268 10.33 -28.14 -17.95
C MET A 268 10.74 -29.61 -18.08
N PHE A 269 10.32 -30.46 -17.14
CA PHE A 269 10.61 -31.89 -17.18
C PHE A 269 10.02 -32.56 -18.43
N LEU A 270 8.76 -32.28 -18.76
CA LEU A 270 8.11 -32.80 -19.96
C LEU A 270 8.77 -32.29 -21.25
N ALA A 271 9.15 -31.02 -21.29
CA ALA A 271 9.84 -30.43 -22.44
C ALA A 271 11.21 -31.08 -22.69
N LEU A 272 11.97 -31.34 -21.61
CA LEU A 272 13.25 -32.05 -21.68
C LEU A 272 13.10 -33.52 -22.06
N SER A 273 12.14 -34.23 -21.48
CA SER A 273 11.85 -35.63 -21.81
C SER A 273 11.44 -35.78 -23.29
N ASN A 274 10.57 -34.89 -23.78
CA ASN A 274 10.19 -34.85 -25.19
C ASN A 274 11.36 -34.52 -26.12
N PHE A 275 12.32 -33.71 -25.67
CA PHE A 275 13.53 -33.45 -26.42
C PHE A 275 14.42 -34.70 -26.51
N ILE A 276 14.64 -35.40 -25.38
CA ILE A 276 15.43 -36.62 -25.33
C ILE A 276 14.79 -37.73 -26.17
N ASN A 277 13.46 -37.89 -26.15
CA ASN A 277 12.78 -38.96 -26.88
C ASN A 277 12.67 -38.70 -28.40
N LEU A 278 12.96 -37.47 -28.86
CA LEU A 278 12.99 -37.12 -30.29
C LEU A 278 14.38 -37.23 -30.92
N TYR A 279 15.44 -37.48 -30.13
CA TYR A 279 16.83 -37.60 -30.56
C TYR A 279 17.42 -38.95 -30.12
#